data_AF-A0A7S1E8A2-F1
#
_entry.id   AF-A0A7S1E8A2-F1
#
_cell.length_a   1.000
_cell.length_b   1.000
_cell.length_c   1.000
_cell.angle_alpha   90.00
_cell.angle_beta   90.00
_cell.angle_gamma   90.00
#
_symmetry.space_group_name_H-M   'P 1'
#
loop_
_entity.id
_entity.type
_entity.pdbx_description
1 polymer ?
#
loop_
_entity_poly.entity_id
_entity_poly.type
_entity_poly.pdbx_seq_one_letter_code
_entity_poly.pdbx_strand_id
1 'polypeptide(L)'
;AYTATAGHLIARDASGAAEASMFYVAYTLPAADPSTRPITFFYNGGPGSASVWLQLGSFGPKRLVTGVPDTALARPFALVDNAEHLLGQTDLVFVNAVGSGYSQAIAPFTNRSFWGVDSDAAVFRDFILRYLAVNNRAGSAKYLYGESYGGPRTAVLARRLQEAGVLLDGLVLQSPALDYNSNCGISTGQGCSGYLPSLAMVGAFHRLTRPLPTDLSGWASQARSYADQVYALALQP
;
A
#
# COMPACT_ATOMS: atom_id res chain seq x y z
N ALA A 1 25.48 5.08 -3.91
CA ALA A 1 24.89 5.27 -5.26
C ALA A 1 23.84 4.18 -5.48
N TYR A 2 22.79 4.47 -6.26
CA TYR A 2 21.72 3.52 -6.59
C TYR A 2 21.31 3.66 -8.06
N THR A 3 20.66 2.63 -8.61
CA THR A 3 20.05 2.67 -9.94
C THR A 3 18.55 2.92 -9.79
N ALA A 4 18.04 3.94 -10.47
CA ALA A 4 16.60 4.16 -10.62
C ALA A 4 16.15 3.74 -12.03
N THR A 5 15.10 2.94 -12.10
CA THR A 5 14.53 2.46 -13.37
C THR A 5 13.04 2.76 -13.37
N ALA A 6 12.56 3.48 -14.38
CA ALA A 6 11.13 3.66 -14.63
C ALA A 6 10.80 3.04 -15.99
N GLY A 7 9.68 2.33 -16.08
CA GLY A 7 9.27 1.74 -17.34
C GLY A 7 8.03 0.86 -17.19
N HIS A 8 7.76 0.11 -18.24
CA HIS A 8 6.63 -0.80 -18.31
C HIS A 8 7.09 -2.24 -18.47
N LEU A 9 6.37 -3.17 -17.84
CA LEU A 9 6.41 -4.58 -18.17
C LEU A 9 5.02 -5.04 -18.58
N ILE A 10 4.96 -5.91 -19.60
CA ILE A 10 3.71 -6.55 -20.01
C ILE A 10 3.46 -7.72 -19.05
N ALA A 11 2.39 -7.62 -18.26
CA ALA A 11 1.81 -8.74 -17.53
C ALA A 11 1.16 -9.71 -18.52
N ARG A 12 1.42 -11.01 -18.34
CA ARG A 12 0.92 -12.07 -19.21
C ARG A 12 0.33 -13.18 -18.38
N ASP A 13 -0.82 -13.67 -18.81
CA ASP A 13 -1.47 -14.81 -18.16
C ASP A 13 -0.68 -16.11 -18.39
N ALA A 14 -1.16 -17.20 -17.77
CA ALA A 14 -0.54 -18.52 -17.90
C ALA A 14 -0.53 -19.09 -19.34
N SER A 15 -1.38 -18.58 -20.24
CA SER A 15 -1.37 -18.94 -21.66
C SER A 15 -0.36 -18.12 -22.48
N GLY A 16 0.22 -17.06 -21.88
CA GLY A 16 1.13 -16.11 -22.52
C GLY A 16 0.43 -14.90 -23.15
N ALA A 17 -0.90 -14.79 -23.03
CA ALA A 17 -1.65 -13.66 -23.56
C ALA A 17 -1.27 -12.37 -22.83
N ALA A 18 -1.10 -11.28 -23.58
CA ALA A 18 -0.78 -9.98 -22.99
C ALA A 18 -2.04 -9.36 -22.35
N GLU A 19 -1.97 -9.07 -21.06
CA GLU A 19 -3.12 -8.57 -20.29
C GLU A 19 -3.05 -7.06 -20.09
N ALA A 20 -1.92 -6.56 -19.57
CA ALA A 20 -1.73 -5.16 -19.25
C ALA A 20 -0.26 -4.74 -19.36
N SER A 21 -0.04 -3.50 -19.76
CA SER A 21 1.25 -2.81 -19.65
C SER A 21 1.31 -2.11 -18.29
N MET A 22 2.04 -2.68 -17.34
CA MET A 22 2.12 -2.17 -15.97
C MET A 22 3.37 -1.32 -15.77
N PHE A 23 3.16 -0.06 -15.40
CA PHE A 23 4.21 0.88 -15.08
C PHE A 23 4.76 0.62 -13.67
N TYR A 24 6.07 0.74 -13.54
CA TYR A 24 6.75 0.68 -12.26
C TYR A 24 7.90 1.69 -12.18
N VAL A 25 8.27 2.04 -10.96
CA VAL A 25 9.57 2.66 -10.65
C VAL A 25 10.30 1.76 -9.67
N ALA A 26 11.53 1.38 -10.00
CA ALA A 26 12.39 0.57 -9.17
C ALA A 26 13.64 1.35 -8.72
N TYR A 27 14.07 1.09 -7.49
CA TYR A 27 15.34 1.56 -6.94
C TYR A 27 16.13 0.35 -6.45
N THR A 28 17.34 0.18 -6.98
CA THR A 28 18.19 -0.99 -6.70
C THR A 28 19.61 -0.56 -6.34
N LEU A 29 20.26 -1.35 -5.49
CA LEU A 29 21.69 -1.20 -5.24
C LEU A 29 22.49 -2.02 -6.27
N PRO A 30 23.54 -1.44 -6.90
CA PRO A 30 24.37 -2.17 -7.86
C PRO A 30 25.06 -3.38 -7.22
N ALA A 31 25.25 -4.45 -8.01
CA ALA A 31 26.05 -5.63 -7.65
C ALA A 31 25.65 -6.36 -6.35
N ALA A 32 24.40 -6.21 -5.90
CA ALA A 32 23.90 -6.95 -4.74
C ALA A 32 23.54 -8.39 -5.15
N ASP A 33 24.11 -9.38 -4.46
CA ASP A 33 23.78 -10.80 -4.65
C ASP A 33 22.27 -11.01 -4.40
N PRO A 34 21.51 -11.50 -5.39
CA PRO A 34 20.08 -11.77 -5.22
C PRO A 34 19.78 -12.66 -4.01
N SER A 35 20.65 -13.61 -3.65
CA SER A 35 20.41 -14.54 -2.54
C SER A 35 20.40 -13.88 -1.16
N THR A 36 21.09 -12.74 -1.02
CA THR A 36 21.20 -11.98 0.23
C THR A 36 20.43 -10.67 0.20
N ARG A 37 20.00 -10.23 -1.00
CA ARG A 37 19.34 -8.95 -1.19
C ARG A 37 17.82 -9.10 -1.37
N PRO A 38 17.00 -8.70 -0.39
CA PRO A 38 15.55 -8.74 -0.53
C PRO A 38 15.03 -7.79 -1.62
N ILE A 39 13.83 -8.09 -2.10
CA ILE A 39 13.04 -7.25 -2.99
C ILE A 39 11.64 -7.06 -2.41
N THR A 40 11.17 -5.82 -2.40
CA THR A 40 9.84 -5.46 -1.88
C THR A 40 9.02 -4.78 -2.97
N PHE A 41 7.83 -5.33 -3.21
CA PHE A 41 6.86 -4.75 -4.13
C PHE A 41 5.86 -3.90 -3.37
N PHE A 42 5.83 -2.60 -3.70
CA PHE A 42 4.97 -1.60 -3.08
C PHE A 42 3.81 -1.26 -4.00
N TYR A 43 2.62 -1.20 -3.42
CA TYR A 43 1.45 -0.69 -4.10
C TYR A 43 0.50 0.02 -3.15
N ASN A 44 0.07 1.21 -3.59
CA ASN A 44 -0.98 1.94 -2.90
C ASN A 44 -2.36 1.27 -3.11
N GLY A 45 -3.29 1.64 -2.24
CA GLY A 45 -4.70 1.23 -2.33
C GLY A 45 -5.53 2.11 -3.26
N GLY A 46 -6.71 2.54 -2.79
CA GLY A 46 -7.62 3.42 -3.54
C GLY A 46 -9.05 2.89 -3.69
N PRO A 47 -9.34 1.64 -4.11
CA PRO A 47 -8.67 1.06 -5.27
C PRO A 47 -8.50 2.10 -6.40
N GLY A 48 -7.35 2.07 -7.07
CA GLY A 48 -7.05 2.94 -8.22
C GLY A 48 -6.05 4.07 -7.98
N SER A 49 -5.43 4.17 -6.80
CA SER A 49 -4.36 5.13 -6.56
C SER A 49 -3.05 4.70 -7.21
N ALA A 50 -2.30 5.64 -7.76
CA ALA A 50 -0.93 5.39 -8.20
C ALA A 50 -0.01 5.20 -6.99
N SER A 51 1.07 4.45 -7.16
CA SER A 51 2.03 4.12 -6.09
C SER A 51 2.95 5.27 -5.70
N VAL A 52 2.65 6.48 -6.17
CA VAL A 52 3.41 7.70 -5.94
C VAL A 52 3.43 8.12 -4.47
N TRP A 53 2.40 7.78 -3.69
CA TRP A 53 2.36 8.15 -2.27
C TRP A 53 3.35 7.31 -1.44
N LEU A 54 3.46 6.02 -1.73
CA LEU A 54 4.51 5.19 -1.13
C LEU A 54 5.89 5.55 -1.70
N GLN A 55 5.99 5.90 -2.98
CA GLN A 55 7.25 6.23 -3.62
C GLN A 55 7.82 7.57 -3.16
N LEU A 56 7.08 8.66 -3.34
CA LEU A 56 7.52 10.04 -3.12
C LEU A 56 6.98 10.65 -1.82
N GLY A 57 6.03 9.99 -1.16
CA GLY A 57 5.52 10.41 0.14
C GLY A 57 6.04 9.59 1.32
N SER A 58 6.66 8.43 1.08
CA SER A 58 7.03 7.50 2.16
C SER A 58 8.44 6.90 2.02
N PHE A 59 8.64 5.88 1.17
CA PHE A 59 9.77 4.95 1.29
C PHE A 59 10.82 5.02 0.18
N GLY A 60 10.57 5.79 -0.89
CA GLY A 60 11.56 5.99 -1.95
C GLY A 60 12.74 6.85 -1.48
N PRO A 61 13.90 6.79 -2.18
CA PRO A 61 15.11 7.52 -1.79
C PRO A 61 14.99 9.05 -1.91
N LYS A 62 13.98 9.53 -2.64
CA LYS A 62 13.60 10.94 -2.71
C LYS A 62 12.15 11.09 -2.26
N ARG A 63 11.82 12.20 -1.62
CA ARG A 63 10.45 12.52 -1.19
C ARG A 63 10.04 13.95 -1.50
N LEU A 64 8.74 14.18 -1.65
CA LEU A 64 8.17 15.52 -1.74
C LEU A 64 8.03 16.11 -0.33
N VAL A 65 8.41 17.38 -0.19
CA VAL A 65 8.19 18.13 1.05
C VAL A 65 6.72 18.59 1.10
N THR A 66 6.00 18.07 2.09
CA THR A 66 4.60 18.44 2.39
C THR A 66 4.54 19.23 3.70
N GLY A 67 3.48 20.00 3.93
CA GLY A 67 3.38 20.91 5.07
C GLY A 67 2.81 20.32 6.34
N VAL A 68 2.54 19.00 6.37
CA VAL A 68 1.72 18.33 7.38
C VAL A 68 2.03 18.82 8.81
N PRO A 69 1.01 19.26 9.59
CA PRO A 69 -0.42 19.21 9.27
C PRO A 69 -0.92 20.34 8.37
N ASP A 70 -0.10 21.36 8.08
CA ASP A 70 -0.45 22.46 7.20
C ASP A 70 -0.55 21.98 5.74
N THR A 71 -1.67 22.28 5.11
CA THR A 71 -1.92 21.96 3.70
C THR A 71 -1.58 23.12 2.76
N ALA A 72 -1.25 24.30 3.29
CA ALA A 72 -0.98 25.53 2.55
C ALA A 72 0.48 25.66 2.12
N LEU A 73 1.03 24.63 1.46
CA LEU A 73 2.36 24.74 0.86
C LEU A 73 2.31 25.25 -0.58
N ALA A 74 3.25 26.12 -0.92
CA ALA A 74 3.42 26.60 -2.29
C ALA A 74 3.83 25.43 -3.21
N ARG A 75 3.19 25.36 -4.37
CA ARG A 75 3.50 24.39 -5.43
C ARG A 75 4.50 25.00 -6.42
N PRO A 76 5.41 24.20 -7.02
CA PRO A 76 5.56 22.76 -6.86
C PRO A 76 6.24 22.37 -5.53
N PHE A 77 5.87 21.20 -4.97
CA PHE A 77 6.52 20.66 -3.78
C PHE A 77 7.99 20.35 -4.07
N ALA A 78 8.90 20.75 -3.17
CA ALA A 78 10.33 20.47 -3.33
C ALA A 78 10.60 18.96 -3.23
N LEU A 79 11.46 18.44 -4.12
CA LEU A 79 11.93 17.06 -4.08
C LEU A 79 13.28 17.00 -3.35
N VAL A 80 13.34 16.29 -2.22
CA VAL A 80 14.52 16.20 -1.35
C VAL A 80 14.96 14.75 -1.15
N ASP A 81 16.19 14.56 -0.66
CA ASP A 81 16.64 13.25 -0.16
C ASP A 81 15.78 12.77 1.00
N ASN A 82 15.49 11.47 1.00
CA ASN A 82 14.71 10.83 2.05
C ASN A 82 15.61 9.97 2.95
N ALA A 83 15.90 10.44 4.16
CA ALA A 83 16.66 9.69 5.15
C ALA A 83 15.92 8.44 5.68
N GLU A 84 14.60 8.39 5.51
CA GLU A 84 13.72 7.32 6.01
C GLU A 84 13.40 6.26 4.93
N HIS A 85 14.13 6.30 3.80
CA HIS A 85 13.91 5.35 2.72
C HIS A 85 14.20 3.90 3.15
N LEU A 86 13.59 2.93 2.48
CA LEU A 86 13.84 1.50 2.76
C LEU A 86 14.95 0.89 1.89
N LEU A 87 15.59 1.68 1.02
CA LEU A 87 16.60 1.19 0.07
C LEU A 87 17.85 0.61 0.74
N GLY A 88 18.13 0.94 2.00
CA GLY A 88 19.19 0.24 2.74
C GLY A 88 18.88 -1.25 2.92
N GLN A 89 17.61 -1.61 3.06
CA GLN A 89 17.18 -2.92 3.55
C GLN A 89 16.71 -3.85 2.43
N THR A 90 16.14 -3.29 1.38
CA THR A 90 15.55 -4.04 0.26
C THR A 90 15.58 -3.20 -1.00
N ASP A 91 15.66 -3.87 -2.15
CA ASP A 91 15.34 -3.21 -3.41
C ASP A 91 13.85 -2.89 -3.45
N LEU A 92 13.51 -1.73 -4.02
CA LEU A 92 12.16 -1.16 -3.95
C LEU A 92 11.54 -1.20 -5.34
N VAL A 93 10.34 -1.76 -5.49
CA VAL A 93 9.59 -1.76 -6.75
C VAL A 93 8.18 -1.20 -6.51
N PHE A 94 7.95 0.03 -6.94
CA PHE A 94 6.65 0.71 -6.82
C PHE A 94 5.82 0.44 -8.07
N VAL A 95 4.70 -0.29 -7.93
CA VAL A 95 3.91 -0.81 -9.06
C VAL A 95 2.58 -0.09 -9.14
N ASN A 96 2.23 0.45 -10.30
CA ASN A 96 0.93 1.08 -10.51
C ASN A 96 -0.12 0.04 -10.94
N ALA A 97 -1.29 0.04 -10.30
CA ALA A 97 -2.42 -0.79 -10.69
C ALA A 97 -2.98 -0.39 -12.07
N VAL A 98 -3.68 -1.31 -12.75
CA VAL A 98 -4.22 -1.06 -14.09
C VAL A 98 -5.29 0.05 -14.05
N GLY A 99 -5.09 1.09 -14.87
CA GLY A 99 -5.93 2.30 -14.85
C GLY A 99 -5.44 3.39 -13.88
N SER A 100 -4.36 3.15 -13.14
CA SER A 100 -3.70 4.13 -12.27
C SER A 100 -2.39 4.62 -12.86
N GLY A 101 -2.14 5.93 -12.79
CA GLY A 101 -0.91 6.53 -13.28
C GLY A 101 -0.67 6.20 -14.75
N TYR A 102 0.40 5.45 -15.04
CA TYR A 102 0.80 5.07 -16.40
C TYR A 102 0.52 3.60 -16.76
N SER A 103 -0.22 2.84 -15.94
CA SER A 103 -0.56 1.44 -16.23
C SER A 103 -1.86 1.32 -17.02
N GLN A 104 -1.88 0.49 -18.07
CA GLN A 104 -3.04 0.36 -18.97
C GLN A 104 -3.25 -1.09 -19.44
N ALA A 105 -4.51 -1.50 -19.58
CA ALA A 105 -4.89 -2.77 -20.20
C ALA A 105 -4.49 -2.84 -21.68
N ILE A 106 -4.23 -4.06 -22.15
CA ILE A 106 -3.95 -4.37 -23.56
C ILE A 106 -5.19 -5.04 -24.17
N ALA A 107 -5.57 -4.62 -25.38
CA ALA A 107 -6.74 -5.19 -26.07
C ALA A 107 -6.62 -6.72 -26.23
N PRO A 108 -7.71 -7.49 -26.07
CA PRO A 108 -9.11 -7.03 -25.98
C PRO A 108 -9.56 -6.58 -24.58
N PHE A 109 -8.69 -6.66 -23.57
CA PHE A 109 -9.04 -6.19 -22.22
C PHE A 109 -9.17 -4.67 -22.18
N THR A 110 -9.97 -4.20 -21.23
CA THR A 110 -10.08 -2.79 -20.87
C THR A 110 -9.60 -2.60 -19.44
N ASN A 111 -9.31 -1.37 -18.99
CA ASN A 111 -8.89 -1.16 -17.59
C ASN A 111 -9.90 -1.76 -16.60
N ARG A 112 -11.20 -1.67 -16.92
CA ARG A 112 -12.28 -2.23 -16.11
C ARG A 112 -12.21 -3.75 -15.96
N SER A 113 -11.59 -4.46 -16.92
CA SER A 113 -11.36 -5.91 -16.82
C SER A 113 -10.54 -6.31 -15.59
N PHE A 114 -9.80 -5.38 -15.00
CA PHE A 114 -8.89 -5.63 -13.88
C PHE A 114 -9.34 -4.99 -12.56
N TRP A 115 -10.54 -4.39 -12.48
CA TRP A 115 -11.00 -3.70 -11.27
C TRP A 115 -11.72 -4.60 -10.26
N GLY A 116 -11.90 -5.88 -10.56
CA GLY A 116 -12.35 -6.88 -9.60
C GLY A 116 -11.21 -7.37 -8.70
N VAL A 117 -11.52 -7.80 -7.48
CA VAL A 117 -10.54 -8.28 -6.47
C VAL A 117 -9.61 -9.36 -7.05
N ASP A 118 -10.20 -10.39 -7.68
CA ASP A 118 -9.44 -11.51 -8.22
C ASP A 118 -8.61 -11.14 -9.45
N SER A 119 -9.19 -10.38 -10.37
CA SER A 119 -8.53 -9.93 -11.60
C SER A 119 -7.37 -8.97 -11.31
N ASP A 120 -7.54 -8.11 -10.32
CA ASP A 120 -6.51 -7.18 -9.83
C ASP A 120 -5.32 -7.95 -9.25
N ALA A 121 -5.57 -8.90 -8.34
CA ALA A 121 -4.50 -9.73 -7.80
C ALA A 121 -3.83 -10.64 -8.84
N ALA A 122 -4.58 -11.13 -9.84
CA ALA A 122 -4.04 -11.96 -10.91
C ALA A 122 -3.04 -11.18 -11.79
N VAL A 123 -3.40 -9.98 -12.24
CA VAL A 123 -2.48 -9.19 -13.09
C VAL A 123 -1.24 -8.71 -12.32
N PHE A 124 -1.36 -8.45 -11.02
CA PHE A 124 -0.19 -8.18 -10.16
C PHE A 124 0.73 -9.40 -10.00
N ARG A 125 0.17 -10.61 -9.86
CA ARG A 125 0.97 -11.86 -9.86
C ARG A 125 1.78 -11.95 -11.15
N ASP A 126 1.13 -11.71 -12.29
CA ASP A 126 1.75 -11.86 -13.61
C ASP A 126 2.82 -10.80 -13.86
N PHE A 127 2.61 -9.56 -13.39
CA PHE A 127 3.66 -8.54 -13.35
C PHE A 127 4.84 -8.95 -12.47
N ILE A 128 4.60 -9.44 -11.26
CA ILE A 128 5.67 -9.82 -10.32
C ILE A 128 6.49 -10.97 -10.89
N LEU A 129 5.85 -12.01 -11.43
CA LEU A 129 6.54 -13.11 -12.13
C LEU A 129 7.42 -12.58 -13.26
N ARG A 130 6.89 -11.69 -14.09
CA ARG A 130 7.64 -11.05 -15.18
C ARG A 130 8.82 -10.23 -14.65
N TYR A 131 8.61 -9.41 -13.62
CA TYR A 131 9.65 -8.59 -13.03
C TYR A 131 10.79 -9.43 -12.47
N LEU A 132 10.46 -10.49 -11.72
CA LEU A 132 11.45 -11.39 -11.14
C LEU A 132 12.28 -12.08 -12.22
N ALA A 133 11.64 -12.53 -13.31
CA ALA A 133 12.32 -13.18 -14.43
C ALA A 133 13.27 -12.23 -15.18
N VAL A 134 12.79 -11.05 -15.58
CA VAL A 134 13.62 -10.12 -16.40
C VAL A 134 14.77 -9.49 -15.63
N ASN A 135 14.66 -9.41 -14.30
CA ASN A 135 15.69 -8.84 -13.43
C ASN A 135 16.53 -9.90 -12.69
N ASN A 136 16.33 -11.19 -12.99
CA ASN A 136 17.01 -12.32 -12.33
C ASN A 136 16.94 -12.28 -10.78
N ARG A 137 15.72 -12.10 -10.25
CA ARG A 137 15.44 -11.95 -8.80
C ARG A 137 14.73 -13.15 -8.19
N ALA A 138 14.71 -14.29 -8.88
CA ALA A 138 14.06 -15.50 -8.38
C ALA A 138 14.64 -15.96 -7.03
N GLY A 139 15.95 -15.83 -6.82
CA GLY A 139 16.64 -16.20 -5.58
C GLY A 139 16.51 -15.21 -4.43
N SER A 140 15.89 -14.04 -4.63
CA SER A 140 15.75 -13.04 -3.57
C SER A 140 14.64 -13.37 -2.59
N ALA A 141 14.79 -12.94 -1.34
CA ALA A 141 13.69 -12.88 -0.40
C ALA A 141 12.64 -11.85 -0.89
N LYS A 142 11.37 -12.22 -0.92
CA LYS A 142 10.29 -11.46 -1.57
C LYS A 142 9.29 -10.97 -0.55
N TYR A 143 9.06 -9.66 -0.55
CA TYR A 143 8.11 -9.00 0.33
C TYR A 143 7.05 -8.27 -0.47
N LEU A 144 5.83 -8.28 0.06
CA LEU A 144 4.72 -7.47 -0.44
C LEU A 144 4.41 -6.37 0.56
N TYR A 145 4.26 -5.14 0.06
CA TYR A 145 3.89 -3.98 0.85
C TYR A 145 2.63 -3.35 0.25
N GLY A 146 1.51 -3.47 0.97
CA GLY A 146 0.23 -2.92 0.55
C GLY A 146 -0.31 -1.91 1.56
N GLU A 147 -0.72 -0.74 1.07
CA GLU A 147 -1.41 0.28 1.88
C GLU A 147 -2.92 0.33 1.57
N SER A 148 -3.77 0.50 2.59
CA SER A 148 -5.22 0.70 2.42
C SER A 148 -5.88 -0.49 1.70
N TYR A 149 -6.53 -0.30 0.54
CA TYR A 149 -7.01 -1.40 -0.33
C TYR A 149 -5.87 -2.33 -0.80
N GLY A 150 -4.63 -1.85 -0.80
CA GLY A 150 -3.44 -2.67 -0.98
C GLY A 150 -3.37 -3.80 0.05
N GLY A 151 -3.97 -3.66 1.24
CA GLY A 151 -4.08 -4.72 2.24
C GLY A 151 -4.84 -5.96 1.72
N PRO A 152 -6.14 -5.82 1.37
CA PRO A 152 -6.90 -6.87 0.69
C PRO A 152 -6.20 -7.45 -0.54
N ARG A 153 -5.64 -6.59 -1.41
CA ARG A 153 -4.85 -7.04 -2.56
C ARG A 153 -3.71 -7.96 -2.12
N THR A 154 -2.92 -7.57 -1.11
CA THR A 154 -1.80 -8.37 -0.60
C THR A 154 -2.24 -9.76 -0.15
N ALA A 155 -3.38 -9.87 0.53
CA ALA A 155 -3.89 -11.17 0.99
C ALA A 155 -4.22 -12.11 -0.18
N VAL A 156 -4.92 -11.62 -1.20
CA VAL A 156 -5.28 -12.43 -2.39
C VAL A 156 -4.04 -12.71 -3.25
N LEU A 157 -3.20 -11.70 -3.47
CA LEU A 157 -1.98 -11.79 -4.26
C LEU A 157 -0.99 -12.79 -3.66
N ALA A 158 -0.83 -12.81 -2.34
CA ALA A 158 0.06 -13.75 -1.66
C ALA A 158 -0.30 -15.21 -2.00
N ARG A 159 -1.60 -15.55 -1.90
CA ARG A 159 -2.11 -16.85 -2.30
C ARG A 159 -1.84 -17.13 -3.78
N ARG A 160 -2.13 -16.18 -4.67
CA ARG A 160 -1.95 -16.36 -6.13
C ARG A 160 -0.49 -16.54 -6.53
N LEU A 161 0.44 -15.88 -5.86
CA LEU A 161 1.88 -16.07 -6.06
C LEU A 161 2.33 -17.44 -5.57
N GLN A 162 1.87 -17.87 -4.40
CA GLN A 162 2.19 -19.20 -3.87
C GLN A 162 1.67 -20.32 -4.78
N GLU A 163 0.42 -20.22 -5.27
CA GLU A 163 -0.16 -21.15 -6.25
C GLU A 163 0.63 -21.17 -7.57
N ALA A 164 1.29 -20.07 -7.93
CA ALA A 164 2.18 -19.96 -9.08
C ALA A 164 3.64 -20.35 -8.80
N GLY A 165 3.94 -20.91 -7.61
CA GLY A 165 5.27 -21.37 -7.24
C GLY A 165 6.23 -20.29 -6.72
N VAL A 166 5.72 -19.09 -6.40
CA VAL A 166 6.51 -18.02 -5.79
C VAL A 166 6.23 -17.96 -4.29
N LEU A 167 7.21 -18.36 -3.49
CA LEU A 167 7.17 -18.20 -2.04
C LEU A 167 7.48 -16.75 -1.63
N LEU A 168 6.79 -16.28 -0.60
CA LEU A 168 6.97 -14.96 0.00
C LEU A 168 7.60 -15.10 1.37
N ASP A 169 8.49 -14.16 1.71
CA ASP A 169 9.22 -14.12 2.98
C ASP A 169 8.55 -13.20 4.00
N GLY A 170 7.68 -12.29 3.53
CA GLY A 170 6.88 -11.47 4.42
C GLY A 170 5.85 -10.59 3.72
N LEU A 171 4.82 -10.21 4.48
CA LEU A 171 3.77 -9.29 4.07
C LEU A 171 3.76 -8.10 5.04
N VAL A 172 3.69 -6.89 4.50
CA VAL A 172 3.56 -5.64 5.26
C VAL A 172 2.27 -4.94 4.86
N LEU A 173 1.41 -4.70 5.83
CA LEU A 173 0.08 -4.11 5.62
C LEU A 173 0.03 -2.75 6.33
N GLN A 174 0.10 -1.66 5.56
CA GLN A 174 -0.01 -0.30 6.10
C GLN A 174 -1.48 0.14 6.13
N SER A 175 -2.04 0.25 7.34
CA SER A 175 -3.43 0.67 7.55
C SER A 175 -4.43 -0.05 6.62
N PRO A 176 -4.46 -1.39 6.61
CA PRO A 176 -5.23 -2.16 5.64
C PRO A 176 -6.74 -2.08 5.91
N ALA A 177 -7.53 -2.05 4.83
CA ALA A 177 -8.99 -2.22 4.92
C ALA A 177 -9.37 -3.71 4.90
N LEU A 178 -9.07 -4.45 5.97
CA LEU A 178 -9.26 -5.91 6.02
C LEU A 178 -10.73 -6.34 6.03
N ASP A 179 -11.61 -5.54 6.62
CA ASP A 179 -13.04 -5.76 6.59
C ASP A 179 -13.76 -4.45 6.24
N TYR A 180 -14.34 -4.40 5.04
CA TYR A 180 -15.13 -3.25 4.62
C TYR A 180 -16.49 -3.18 5.32
N ASN A 181 -16.97 -4.29 5.87
CA ASN A 181 -18.23 -4.32 6.62
C ASN A 181 -18.07 -3.73 8.02
N SER A 182 -16.86 -3.58 8.54
CA SER A 182 -16.61 -2.91 9.83
C SER A 182 -16.45 -1.39 9.70
N ASN A 183 -16.47 -0.85 8.48
CA ASN A 183 -16.25 0.57 8.20
C ASN A 183 -17.60 1.33 8.22
N CYS A 184 -17.89 2.01 9.34
CA CYS A 184 -19.15 2.76 9.49
C CYS A 184 -19.24 4.04 8.61
N GLY A 185 -18.14 4.45 7.96
CA GLY A 185 -18.14 5.51 6.96
C GLY A 185 -18.47 5.04 5.54
N ILE A 186 -18.52 3.72 5.32
CA ILE A 186 -18.81 3.09 4.03
C ILE A 186 -20.12 2.31 4.10
N SER A 187 -20.32 1.50 5.15
CA SER A 187 -21.49 0.66 5.33
C SER A 187 -22.49 1.29 6.30
N THR A 188 -23.77 1.28 5.95
CA THR A 188 -24.85 1.73 6.82
C THR A 188 -25.23 0.63 7.82
N GLY A 189 -25.59 1.03 9.05
CA GLY A 189 -26.04 0.08 10.09
C GLY A 189 -24.94 -0.52 10.96
N GLN A 190 -23.68 -0.15 10.73
CA GLN A 190 -22.54 -0.65 11.51
C GLN A 190 -22.09 0.38 12.56
N GLY A 191 -21.78 -0.11 13.77
CA GLY A 191 -21.33 0.74 14.86
C GLY A 191 -19.97 1.39 14.60
N CYS A 192 -19.82 2.67 14.92
CA CYS A 192 -18.56 3.41 14.79
C CYS A 192 -17.60 3.22 15.99
N SER A 193 -17.74 2.16 16.77
CA SER A 193 -16.94 1.95 18.00
C SER A 193 -15.44 2.00 17.71
N GLY A 194 -15.00 1.34 16.64
CA GLY A 194 -13.59 1.32 16.23
C GLY A 194 -13.00 2.69 15.84
N TYR A 195 -13.83 3.70 15.58
CA TYR A 195 -13.40 5.05 15.22
C TYR A 195 -13.20 5.94 16.44
N LEU A 196 -13.86 5.63 17.56
CA LEU A 196 -13.90 6.50 18.74
C LEU A 196 -12.51 6.85 19.31
N PRO A 197 -11.54 5.93 19.43
CA PRO A 197 -10.22 6.28 19.92
C PRO A 197 -9.52 7.33 19.02
N SER A 198 -9.64 7.18 17.70
CA SER A 198 -9.09 8.13 16.74
C SER A 198 -9.79 9.49 16.82
N LEU A 199 -11.13 9.50 16.89
CA LEU A 199 -11.92 10.72 17.04
C LEU A 199 -11.57 11.46 18.35
N ALA A 200 -11.39 10.73 19.44
CA ALA A 200 -11.00 11.29 20.73
C ALA A 200 -9.59 11.93 20.68
N MET A 201 -8.66 11.31 19.97
CA MET A 201 -7.31 11.84 19.76
C MET A 201 -7.29 13.07 18.86
N VAL A 202 -8.06 13.06 17.76
CA VAL A 202 -8.25 14.22 16.88
C VAL A 202 -8.89 15.38 17.65
N GLY A 203 -9.90 15.10 18.48
CA GLY A 203 -10.53 16.09 19.35
C GLY A 203 -9.56 16.70 20.35
N ALA A 204 -8.66 15.90 20.94
CA ALA A 204 -7.63 16.40 21.83
C ALA A 204 -6.62 17.31 21.08
N PHE A 205 -6.16 16.88 19.90
CA PHE A 205 -5.24 17.65 19.06
C PHE A 205 -5.82 19.03 18.67
N HIS A 206 -7.09 19.08 18.25
CA HIS A 206 -7.78 20.31 17.88
C HIS A 206 -8.39 21.08 19.06
N ARG A 207 -8.10 20.69 20.31
CA ARG A 207 -8.61 21.33 21.54
C ARG A 207 -10.15 21.37 21.64
N LEU A 208 -10.81 20.36 21.06
CA LEU A 208 -12.26 20.14 21.17
C LEU A 208 -12.60 19.32 22.43
N THR A 209 -11.68 18.49 22.93
CA THR A 209 -11.84 17.74 24.19
C THR A 209 -11.73 18.68 25.40
N ARG A 210 -12.66 18.53 26.37
CA ARG A 210 -12.69 19.32 27.61
C ARG A 210 -12.92 18.42 28.84
N PRO A 211 -12.03 18.46 29.86
CA PRO A 211 -10.76 19.19 29.89
C PRO A 211 -9.76 18.64 28.86
N LEU A 212 -8.75 19.43 28.49
CA LEU A 212 -7.72 18.96 27.57
C LEU A 212 -6.87 17.87 28.27
N PRO A 213 -6.68 16.69 27.65
CA PRO A 213 -5.88 15.64 28.26
C PRO A 213 -4.42 16.05 28.40
N THR A 214 -3.83 15.82 29.58
CA THR A 214 -2.39 15.99 29.83
C THR A 214 -1.59 14.72 29.57
N ASP A 215 -2.25 13.56 29.59
CA ASP A 215 -1.70 12.26 29.19
C ASP A 215 -2.48 11.71 27.99
N LEU A 216 -1.87 11.82 26.80
CA LEU A 216 -2.46 11.35 25.55
C LEU A 216 -2.53 9.83 25.45
N SER A 217 -1.59 9.11 26.07
CA SER A 217 -1.58 7.64 26.04
C SER A 217 -2.68 7.07 26.93
N GLY A 218 -2.81 7.63 28.14
CA GLY A 218 -3.93 7.36 29.04
C GLY A 218 -5.27 7.71 28.42
N TRP A 219 -5.37 8.87 27.76
CA TRP A 219 -6.58 9.28 27.04
C TRP A 219 -6.97 8.32 25.92
N ALA A 220 -6.03 7.92 25.06
CA ALA A 220 -6.28 6.94 24.01
C ALA A 220 -6.74 5.59 24.59
N SER A 221 -6.14 5.17 25.71
CA SER A 221 -6.50 3.91 26.38
C SER A 221 -7.90 3.96 26.99
N GLN A 222 -8.27 5.08 27.63
CA GLN A 222 -9.62 5.32 28.14
C GLN A 222 -10.65 5.34 27.01
N ALA A 223 -10.35 6.00 25.89
CA ALA A 223 -11.23 6.04 24.73
C ALA A 223 -11.47 4.65 24.12
N ARG A 224 -10.44 3.78 24.08
CA ARG A 224 -10.61 2.37 23.70
C ARG A 224 -11.50 1.61 24.67
N SER A 225 -11.23 1.71 25.97
CA SER A 225 -12.05 1.06 26.99
C SER A 225 -13.51 1.48 26.91
N TYR A 226 -13.77 2.77 26.73
CA TYR A 226 -15.11 3.31 26.54
C TYR A 226 -15.77 2.80 25.25
N ALA A 227 -15.02 2.76 24.15
CA ALA A 227 -15.52 2.27 22.86
C ALA A 227 -16.01 0.82 22.97
N ASP A 228 -15.24 -0.04 23.64
CA ASP A 228 -15.53 -1.47 23.75
C ASP A 228 -16.57 -1.78 24.82
N GLN A 229 -16.46 -1.16 25.99
CA GLN A 229 -17.23 -1.55 27.18
C GLN A 229 -18.51 -0.75 27.39
N VAL A 230 -18.65 0.41 26.72
CA VAL A 230 -19.81 1.28 26.89
C VAL A 230 -20.50 1.52 25.57
N TYR A 231 -19.78 2.10 24.61
CA TYR A 231 -20.37 2.52 23.35
C TYR A 231 -20.84 1.34 22.49
N ALA A 232 -19.98 0.33 22.28
CA ALA A 232 -20.34 -0.83 21.47
C ALA A 232 -21.53 -1.61 22.06
N LEU A 233 -21.57 -1.78 23.39
CA LEU A 233 -22.66 -2.47 24.08
C LEU A 233 -23.98 -1.67 23.98
N ALA A 234 -23.94 -0.34 24.07
CA ALA A 234 -25.12 0.50 23.95
C ALA A 234 -25.74 0.50 22.54
N LEU A 235 -25.00 0.04 21.52
CA LEU A 235 -25.49 -0.10 20.14
C LEU A 235 -26.12 -1.47 19.86
N GLN A 236 -26.05 -2.41 20.81
CA GLN A 236 -26.70 -3.70 20.68
C GLN A 236 -28.20 -3.55 20.99
N PRO A 237 -29.10 -4.14 20.18
CA PRO A 237 -30.54 -4.06 20.38
C PRO A 237 -31.03 -4.75 21.65
#